data_AF-A0A6L9ZDL2-F1
#
_entry.id   AF-A0A6L9ZDL2-F1
#
_cell.length_a   1.000
_cell.length_b   1.000
_cell.length_c   1.000
_cell.angle_alpha   90.00
_cell.angle_beta   90.00
_cell.angle_gamma   90.00
#
_symmetry.space_group_name_H-M   'P 1'
#
loop_
_entity.id
_entity.type
_entity.pdbx_description
1 polymer ?
#
loop_
_entity_poly.entity_id
_entity_poly.type
_entity_poly.pdbx_seq_one_letter_code
_entity_poly.pdbx_strand_id
1 'polypeptide(L)' 'MTEKMLNQLLSYQQHLQLYLNHKQILTLEILVSLLQAHKQVTLEKLAAYLPLPILYESRRRHLQRLVLKILVYH' A
#
# COMPACT_ATOMS: atom_id res chain seq x y z
N MET A 1 -15.19 17.68 -3.73
CA MET A 1 -14.99 16.38 -4.39
C MET A 1 -16.23 16.10 -5.24
N THR A 2 -16.13 15.93 -6.56
CA THR A 2 -17.30 15.77 -7.46
C THR A 2 -17.74 14.31 -7.57
N GLU A 3 -19.01 14.04 -7.91
CA GLU A 3 -19.56 12.67 -8.09
C GLU A 3 -18.72 11.80 -9.03
N LYS A 4 -18.17 12.40 -10.08
CA LYS A 4 -17.26 11.73 -11.01
C LYS A 4 -16.00 11.19 -10.31
N MET A 5 -15.43 11.94 -9.36
CA MET A 5 -14.27 11.49 -8.59
C MET A 5 -14.62 10.36 -7.62
N LEU A 6 -15.81 10.41 -7.01
CA LEU A 6 -16.29 9.35 -6.13
C LEU A 6 -16.50 8.04 -6.91
N ASN A 7 -17.11 8.10 -8.09
CA ASN A 7 -17.31 6.93 -8.96
C ASN A 7 -15.99 6.34 -9.47
N GLN A 8 -14.99 7.19 -9.77
CA GLN A 8 -13.65 6.72 -10.12
C GLN A 8 -12.97 6.02 -8.95
N LEU A 9 -13.11 6.55 -7.73
CA LEU A 9 -12.55 5.93 -6.52
C LEU A 9 -13.17 4.54 -6.29
N LEU A 10 -14.49 4.43 -6.42
CA LEU A 10 -15.23 3.19 -6.24
C LEU A 10 -14.80 2.11 -7.24
N SER A 11 -14.66 2.49 -8.52
CA SER A 11 -14.22 1.58 -9.59
C SER A 11 -12.80 1.08 -9.34
N TYR A 12 -11.90 1.95 -8.88
CA TYR A 12 -10.54 1.57 -8.53
C TYR A 12 -10.50 0.60 -7.34
N GLN A 13 -11.32 0.86 -6.33
CA GLN A 13 -11.40 0.04 -5.12
C GLN A 13 -11.95 -1.36 -5.44
N GLN A 14 -12.97 -1.46 -6.29
CA GLN A 14 -13.49 -2.73 -6.80
C GLN A 14 -12.43 -3.52 -7.57
N HIS A 15 -11.65 -2.85 -8.41
CA HIS A 15 -10.59 -3.50 -9.18
C HIS A 15 -9.47 -4.01 -8.27
N LEU A 16 -9.04 -3.23 -7.27
CA LEU A 16 -8.01 -3.64 -6.30
C LEU A 16 -8.46 -4.86 -5.46
N GLN A 17 -9.75 -4.95 -5.12
CA GLN A 17 -10.32 -6.09 -4.39
C GLN A 17 -10.24 -7.41 -5.16
N LEU A 18 -10.09 -7.39 -6.49
CA LEU A 18 -9.91 -8.60 -7.29
C LEU A 18 -8.51 -9.23 -7.12
N TYR A 19 -7.50 -8.41 -6.77
CA TYR A 19 -6.09 -8.84 -6.73
C TYR A 19 -5.48 -8.83 -5.32
N LEU A 20 -6.08 -8.08 -4.41
CA LEU A 20 -5.60 -7.86 -3.05
C LEU A 20 -6.65 -8.27 -2.01
N ASN A 21 -6.22 -9.04 -1.01
CA ASN A 21 -7.08 -9.31 0.14
C ASN A 21 -7.17 -8.09 1.07
N HIS A 22 -8.15 -8.11 1.99
CA HIS A 22 -8.40 -7.00 2.91
C HIS A 22 -7.15 -6.50 3.66
N LYS A 23 -6.30 -7.43 4.12
CA LYS A 23 -5.04 -7.06 4.81
C LYS A 23 -4.07 -6.32 3.88
N GLN A 24 -3.98 -6.75 2.62
CA GLN A 24 -3.12 -6.11 1.61
C GLN A 24 -3.64 -4.73 1.21
N ILE A 25 -4.96 -4.53 1.15
CA ILE A 25 -5.58 -3.23 0.90
C ILE A 25 -5.25 -2.26 2.04
N LEU A 26 -5.43 -2.68 3.30
CA LEU A 26 -5.05 -1.86 4.45
C LEU A 26 -3.55 -1.50 4.44
N THR A 27 -2.68 -2.46 4.12
CA THR A 27 -1.25 -2.17 3.98
C THR A 27 -1.00 -1.13 2.87
N LEU A 28 -1.70 -1.23 1.73
CA LEU A 28 -1.57 -0.29 0.62
C LEU A 28 -2.02 1.12 1.02
N GLU A 29 -3.12 1.27 1.75
CA GLU A 29 -3.61 2.57 2.26
C GLU A 29 -2.58 3.24 3.18
N ILE A 30 -1.96 2.48 4.09
CA ILE A 30 -0.87 2.97 4.95
C ILE A 30 0.33 3.38 4.10
N LEU A 31 0.68 2.59 3.09
CA LEU A 31 1.81 2.86 2.19
C LEU A 31 1.60 4.15 1.38
N VAL A 32 0.41 4.35 0.83
CA VAL A 32 0.03 5.57 0.11
C VAL A 32 0.11 6.77 1.06
N SER A 33 -0.40 6.65 2.28
CA SER A 33 -0.34 7.71 3.29
C SER A 33 1.12 8.08 3.65
N LEU A 34 1.99 7.09 3.81
CA LEU A 34 3.41 7.31 4.08
C LEU A 34 4.14 7.96 2.89
N LEU A 35 3.80 7.56 1.65
CA LEU A 35 4.36 8.15 0.43
C LEU A 35 3.90 9.60 0.23
N GLN A 36 2.65 9.91 0.54
CA GLN A 36 2.11 11.27 0.48
C GLN A 36 2.75 12.18 1.54
N ALA A 37 2.96 11.67 2.75
CA ALA A 37 3.64 12.39 3.83
C ALA A 37 5.14 12.58 3.56
N HIS A 38 5.77 11.61 2.88
CA HIS A 38 7.20 11.60 2.63
C HIS A 38 7.49 11.38 1.14
N LYS A 39 7.74 12.48 0.41
CA LYS A 39 7.94 12.50 -1.06
C LYS A 39 9.00 11.52 -1.60
N GLN A 40 9.96 11.12 -0.77
CA GLN A 40 10.94 10.08 -1.09
C GLN A 40 11.17 9.21 0.14
N VAL A 41 10.68 7.97 0.09
CA VAL A 41 10.87 6.98 1.14
C VAL A 41 11.49 5.72 0.56
N THR A 42 12.58 5.29 1.18
CA THR A 42 13.18 4.00 0.92
C THR A 42 12.38 2.90 1.62
N LEU A 43 12.60 1.65 1.22
CA LEU A 43 11.97 0.50 1.86
C LEU A 43 12.29 0.44 3.36
N GLU A 44 13.48 0.86 3.74
CA GLU A 44 13.96 0.93 5.12
C GLU A 44 13.15 1.95 5.93
N LYS A 45 12.92 3.15 5.38
CA LYS A 45 12.08 4.17 6.02
C LYS A 45 10.63 3.69 6.17
N LEU A 46 10.07 3.08 5.12
CA LEU A 46 8.72 2.50 5.19
C LEU A 46 8.64 1.39 6.26
N ALA A 47 9.65 0.53 6.36
CA ALA A 47 9.70 -0.53 7.38
C ALA A 47 9.86 0.03 8.80
N ALA A 48 10.48 1.20 8.97
CA ALA A 48 10.57 1.90 10.25
C ALA A 48 9.24 2.53 10.66
N TYR A 49 8.48 3.10 9.71
CA TYR A 49 7.20 3.76 9.99
C TYR A 49 5.99 2.84 10.01
N LEU A 50 6.11 1.62 9.47
CA LEU A 50 5.00 0.68 9.42
C LEU A 50 4.61 0.22 10.85
N PRO A 51 3.40 0.55 11.34
CA PRO A 51 2.99 0.32 12.73
C PRO A 51 2.53 -1.14 12.94
N LEU A 52 3.40 -2.10 12.62
CA LEU A 52 3.16 -3.51 12.86
C LEU A 52 4.08 -4.02 13.98
N PRO A 53 3.54 -4.67 15.02
CA PRO A 53 4.31 -5.21 16.15
C PRO A 53 5.02 -6.51 15.76
N ILE A 54 5.84 -6.46 14.72
CA ILE A 54 6.67 -7.57 14.23
C ILE A 54 8.12 -7.11 14.10
N LEU A 55 9.05 -8.04 13.83
CA LEU A 55 10.45 -7.67 13.61
C LEU A 55 10.59 -6.73 12.40
N TYR A 56 11.53 -5.78 12.49
CA TYR A 56 11.84 -4.84 11.41
C TYR A 56 12.09 -5.56 10.08
N GLU A 57 12.90 -6.62 10.10
CA GLU A 57 13.18 -7.44 8.91
C GLU A 57 11.92 -8.10 8.34
N SER A 58 10.97 -8.47 9.21
CA SER A 58 9.68 -9.00 8.77
C SER A 58 8.81 -7.91 8.12
N ARG A 59 8.83 -6.67 8.64
CA ARG A 59 8.18 -5.51 7.99
C ARG A 59 8.79 -5.23 6.61
N ARG A 60 10.12 -5.22 6.52
CA ARG A 60 10.85 -5.01 5.26
C ARG A 60 10.52 -6.07 4.21
N ARG A 61 10.55 -7.36 4.58
CA ARG A 61 10.15 -8.47 3.69
C ARG A 61 8.68 -8.43 3.29
N HIS A 62 7.80 -7.95 4.18
CA HIS A 62 6.39 -7.78 3.85
C HIS A 62 6.20 -6.69 2.79
N LEU A 63 6.81 -5.53 2.99
CA LEU A 63 6.78 -4.41 2.04
C LEU A 63 7.42 -4.78 0.70
N GLN A 64 8.56 -5.46 0.71
CA GLN A 64 9.24 -5.92 -0.51
C GLN A 64 8.35 -6.83 -1.34
N ARG A 65 7.69 -7.81 -0.70
CA ARG A 65 6.75 -8.71 -1.39
C ARG A 65 5.55 -7.98 -1.95
N LEU A 66 5.02 -6.99 -1.22
CA LEU A 66 3.89 -6.20 -1.67
C LEU A 66 4.25 -5.32 -2.87
N VAL A 67 5.39 -4.61 -2.83
CA VAL A 67 5.88 -3.79 -3.96
C VAL A 67 6.18 -4.66 -5.18
N LEU A 68 6.86 -5.80 -5.02
CA LEU A 68 7.10 -6.73 -6.12
C LEU A 68 5.79 -7.28 -6.69
N LYS A 69 4.81 -7.63 -5.86
CA LYS A 69 3.50 -8.08 -6.33
C LYS A 69 2.77 -7.00 -7.12
N ILE A 70 2.92 -5.72 -6.79
CA ILE A 70 2.32 -4.63 -7.57
C ILE A 70 3.06 -4.46 -8.90
N LEU A 71 4.40 -4.49 -8.90
CA LEU A 71 5.22 -4.27 -10.11
C LEU A 71 5.17 -5.42 -11.13
N VAL A 72 4.96 -6.66 -10.69
CA VAL A 72 4.98 -7.86 -11.55
C VAL A 72 3.62 -8.16 -12.19
N TYR A 73 2.53 -7.61 -11.66
CA TYR A 73 1.16 -7.85 -12.15
C TYR A 73 0.58 -6.67 -12.95
N HIS A 74 1.44 -5.76 -13.43
CA HIS A 74 1.13 -4.75 -14.45
C HIS A 74 1.65 -5.19 -15.81
#